data_AF-A0A967Z5S4-F1
#
_entry.id   AF-A0A967Z5S4-F1
#
_cell.length_a   1.000
_cell.length_b   1.000
_cell.length_c   1.000
_cell.angle_alpha   90.00
_cell.angle_beta   90.00
_cell.angle_gamma   90.00
#
_symmetry.space_group_name_H-M   'P 1'
#
loop_
_entity.id
_entity.type
_entity.pdbx_description
1 polymer ?
#
loop_
_entity_poly.entity_id
_entity_poly.type
_entity_poly.pdbx_seq_one_letter_code
_entity_poly.pdbx_strand_id
1 'polypeptide(L)'
;QLVGRQTPMGRVPERFAPVFRDREELATSTSLGEMLTESLRASACQIVICSPRAAKSRWTNEEIMAFKRLGKANRIFALIVDGEPGASENPETAELECFPPALIYELGEDNELSDVRSEPIAADARPGKDPRQAAKLKLLAGMLGVGYDDLRQREVQRRQRRLMVLATASLVGMAITSGLAVTAYLARLEAEEQRRIAEIEAETARQTTQFMVGLFEVSDPSESLGNTITAREILDKGAERIEIELNDQPVIQATLMDTMGTVYTSLGLYEPATTLVSQALDKRIALHGREHPEVVSSLNHLGEVQTLKADYAEAERNLREALETRRELFGNEHADVAATASDLAYVLTLQGEYEAAE
;
A
#
# COMPACT_ATOMS: atom_id res chain seq x y z
N GLN A 1 -25.27 -20.08 -19.42
CA GLN A 1 -24.34 -21.17 -19.04
C GLN A 1 -24.55 -22.30 -20.05
N LEU A 2 -23.51 -22.78 -20.73
CA LEU A 2 -23.66 -23.74 -21.85
C LEU A 2 -23.63 -25.22 -21.41
N VAL A 3 -22.95 -25.51 -20.31
CA VAL A 3 -22.86 -26.88 -19.77
C VAL A 3 -24.24 -27.36 -19.32
N GLY A 4 -24.59 -28.59 -19.68
CA GLY A 4 -25.86 -29.21 -19.33
C GLY A 4 -27.02 -28.91 -20.28
N ARG A 5 -26.84 -28.01 -21.26
CA ARG A 5 -27.83 -27.72 -22.31
C ARG A 5 -28.03 -28.95 -23.20
N GLN A 6 -29.28 -29.24 -23.58
CA GLN A 6 -29.59 -30.29 -24.54
C GLN A 6 -29.41 -29.76 -25.98
N THR A 7 -28.68 -30.49 -26.82
CA THR A 7 -28.45 -30.16 -28.24
C THR A 7 -28.72 -31.39 -29.11
N PRO A 8 -28.78 -31.24 -30.45
CA PRO A 8 -28.88 -32.39 -31.37
C PRO A 8 -27.72 -33.39 -31.22
N MET A 9 -26.59 -32.96 -30.67
CA MET A 9 -25.42 -33.82 -30.44
C MET A 9 -25.42 -34.54 -29.09
N GLY A 10 -26.33 -34.17 -28.19
CA GLY A 10 -26.47 -34.71 -26.84
C GLY A 10 -26.43 -33.61 -25.77
N ARG A 11 -26.20 -34.00 -24.52
CA ARG A 11 -26.05 -33.03 -23.42
C ARG A 11 -24.64 -32.43 -23.44
N VAL A 12 -24.53 -31.11 -23.44
CA VAL A 12 -23.22 -30.42 -23.46
C VAL A 12 -22.43 -30.75 -22.19
N PRO A 13 -21.25 -31.41 -22.28
CA PRO A 13 -20.47 -31.80 -21.13
C PRO A 13 -19.68 -30.62 -20.55
N GLU A 14 -19.22 -30.77 -19.30
CA GLU A 14 -18.34 -29.78 -18.67
C GLU A 14 -16.92 -29.80 -19.29
N ARG A 15 -16.47 -30.98 -19.70
CA ARG A 15 -15.15 -31.24 -20.30
C ARG A 15 -15.30 -32.17 -21.49
N PHE A 16 -14.43 -32.03 -22.49
CA PHE A 16 -14.37 -32.97 -23.62
C PHE A 16 -13.65 -34.26 -23.21
N ALA A 17 -14.10 -35.37 -23.79
CA ALA A 17 -13.35 -36.62 -23.79
C ALA A 17 -11.99 -36.42 -24.52
N PRO A 18 -10.96 -37.22 -24.22
CA PRO A 18 -9.68 -37.16 -24.91
C PRO A 18 -9.86 -37.33 -26.43
N VAL A 19 -9.01 -36.65 -27.20
CA VAL A 19 -9.00 -36.72 -28.66
C VAL A 19 -8.12 -37.88 -29.08
N PHE A 20 -8.73 -38.93 -29.64
CA PHE A 20 -8.00 -40.03 -30.27
C PHE A 20 -7.23 -39.52 -31.49
N ARG A 21 -5.95 -39.91 -31.62
CA ARG A 21 -5.11 -39.55 -32.77
C ARG A 21 -4.56 -40.80 -33.43
N ASP A 22 -5.04 -41.08 -34.63
CA ASP A 22 -4.70 -42.30 -35.39
C ASP A 22 -3.19 -42.57 -35.46
N ARG A 23 -2.37 -41.55 -35.76
CA ARG A 23 -0.91 -41.72 -35.89
C ARG A 23 -0.19 -42.04 -34.57
N GLU A 24 -0.70 -41.55 -33.44
CA GLU A 24 -0.05 -41.69 -32.14
C GLU A 24 -0.48 -42.98 -31.43
N GLU A 25 -1.72 -43.44 -31.66
CA GLU A 25 -2.30 -44.59 -30.94
C GLU A 25 -2.27 -45.90 -31.74
N LEU A 26 -2.14 -45.86 -33.07
CA LEU A 26 -2.09 -47.08 -33.91
C LEU A 26 -0.68 -47.69 -34.05
N ALA A 27 0.37 -46.95 -33.68
CA ALA A 27 1.76 -47.41 -33.78
C ALA A 27 2.13 -48.57 -32.84
N THR A 28 1.24 -48.93 -31.92
CA THR A 28 1.47 -49.92 -30.85
C THR A 28 0.73 -51.26 -31.08
N SER A 29 -0.06 -51.40 -32.15
CA SER A 29 -0.90 -52.59 -32.37
C SER A 29 -0.41 -53.51 -33.51
N THR A 30 -0.68 -54.81 -33.40
CA THR A 30 -0.32 -55.84 -34.39
C THR A 30 -1.36 -56.04 -35.51
N SER A 31 -2.55 -55.43 -35.41
CA SER A 31 -3.63 -55.49 -36.41
C SER A 31 -4.28 -54.11 -36.56
N LEU A 32 -3.86 -53.39 -37.61
CA LEU A 32 -4.27 -52.00 -37.86
C LEU A 32 -5.78 -51.87 -38.13
N GLY A 33 -6.41 -52.87 -38.74
CA GLY A 33 -7.80 -52.80 -39.21
C GLY A 33 -8.87 -52.99 -38.12
N GLU A 34 -8.65 -53.90 -37.17
CA GLU A 34 -9.62 -54.18 -36.10
C GLU A 34 -9.67 -53.03 -35.08
N MET A 35 -8.50 -52.55 -34.64
CA MET A 35 -8.37 -51.39 -33.76
C MET A 35 -8.99 -50.14 -34.36
N LEU A 36 -8.75 -49.85 -35.64
CA LEU A 36 -9.34 -48.71 -36.32
C LEU A 36 -10.87 -48.78 -36.35
N THR A 37 -11.43 -49.96 -36.63
CA THR A 37 -12.88 -50.18 -36.66
C THR A 37 -13.51 -49.99 -35.28
N GLU A 38 -12.87 -50.49 -34.23
CA GLU A 38 -13.32 -50.32 -32.84
C GLU A 38 -13.24 -48.85 -32.39
N SER A 39 -12.14 -48.16 -32.71
CA SER A 39 -11.96 -46.73 -32.42
C SER A 39 -12.98 -45.85 -33.14
N LEU A 40 -13.34 -46.15 -34.40
CA LEU A 40 -14.39 -45.43 -35.13
C LEU A 40 -15.79 -45.69 -34.52
N ARG A 41 -16.05 -46.91 -34.03
CA ARG A 41 -17.29 -47.22 -33.30
C ARG A 41 -17.38 -46.47 -31.97
N ALA A 42 -16.30 -46.40 -31.21
CA ALA A 42 -16.24 -45.69 -29.93
C ALA A 42 -16.25 -44.16 -30.08
N SER A 43 -15.73 -43.64 -31.20
CA SER A 43 -15.63 -42.19 -31.45
C SER A 43 -16.98 -41.51 -31.57
N ALA A 44 -17.16 -40.42 -30.82
CA ALA A 44 -18.39 -39.62 -30.85
C ALA A 44 -18.47 -38.71 -32.08
N CYS A 45 -17.35 -38.22 -32.60
CA CYS A 45 -17.24 -37.36 -33.78
C CYS A 45 -15.94 -37.72 -34.53
N GLN A 46 -15.90 -37.47 -35.83
CA GLN A 46 -14.68 -37.58 -36.63
C GLN A 46 -14.28 -36.19 -37.12
N ILE A 47 -13.00 -35.81 -36.98
CA ILE A 47 -12.47 -34.57 -37.53
C ILE A 47 -11.54 -34.93 -38.68
N VAL A 48 -11.85 -34.47 -39.88
CA VAL A 48 -11.05 -34.71 -41.09
C VAL A 48 -10.15 -33.51 -41.33
N ILE A 49 -8.85 -33.75 -41.42
CA ILE A 49 -7.87 -32.73 -41.80
C ILE A 49 -7.82 -32.65 -43.33
N CYS A 50 -8.41 -31.60 -43.89
CA CYS A 50 -8.64 -31.43 -45.32
C CYS A 50 -7.46 -30.72 -45.99
N SER A 51 -6.95 -31.35 -47.05
CA SER A 51 -5.84 -30.89 -47.90
C SER A 51 -5.87 -31.62 -49.24
N PRO A 52 -5.17 -31.15 -50.29
CA PRO A 52 -5.10 -31.86 -51.58
C PRO A 52 -4.55 -33.28 -51.46
N ARG A 53 -3.70 -33.53 -50.46
CA ARG A 53 -3.18 -34.86 -50.14
C ARG A 53 -4.23 -35.75 -49.49
N ALA A 54 -5.02 -35.20 -48.57
CA ALA A 54 -6.11 -35.91 -47.93
C ALA A 54 -7.21 -36.26 -48.94
N ALA A 55 -7.53 -35.34 -49.86
CA ALA A 55 -8.52 -35.57 -50.92
C ALA A 55 -8.16 -36.75 -51.85
N LYS A 56 -6.87 -36.93 -52.14
CA LYS A 56 -6.34 -38.04 -52.96
C LYS A 56 -6.08 -39.33 -52.16
N SER A 57 -6.23 -39.30 -50.83
CA SER A 57 -5.91 -40.43 -49.96
C SER A 57 -7.06 -41.44 -49.92
N ARG A 58 -6.82 -42.65 -50.46
CA ARG A 58 -7.77 -43.77 -50.35
C ARG A 58 -8.11 -44.08 -48.89
N TRP A 59 -7.13 -44.08 -48.01
CA TRP A 59 -7.32 -44.40 -46.59
C TRP A 59 -8.22 -43.40 -45.89
N THR A 60 -8.00 -42.11 -46.13
CA THR A 60 -8.85 -41.04 -45.58
C THR A 60 -10.28 -41.17 -46.08
N ASN A 61 -10.45 -41.46 -47.37
CA ASN A 61 -11.78 -41.68 -47.96
C ASN A 61 -12.49 -42.90 -47.34
N GLU A 62 -11.79 -44.02 -47.18
CA GLU A 62 -12.36 -45.24 -46.55
C GLU A 62 -12.71 -45.04 -45.08
N GLU A 63 -11.92 -44.28 -44.31
CA GLU A 63 -12.24 -43.97 -42.91
C GLU A 63 -13.51 -43.11 -42.77
N ILE A 64 -13.68 -42.13 -43.67
CA ILE A 64 -14.91 -41.33 -43.73
C ILE A 64 -16.09 -42.22 -44.12
N MET A 65 -15.92 -43.09 -45.12
CA MET A 65 -16.94 -44.06 -45.53
C MET A 65 -17.33 -45.01 -44.39
N ALA A 66 -16.35 -45.54 -43.66
CA ALA A 66 -16.58 -46.40 -42.51
C ALA A 66 -17.38 -45.69 -41.42
N PHE A 67 -17.05 -44.43 -41.12
CA PHE A 67 -17.80 -43.63 -40.14
C PHE A 67 -19.23 -43.28 -40.62
N LYS A 68 -19.41 -43.02 -41.92
CA LYS A 68 -20.74 -42.86 -42.54
C LYS A 68 -21.58 -44.12 -42.46
N ARG A 69 -21.01 -45.29 -42.76
CA ARG A 69 -21.65 -46.61 -42.67
C ARG A 69 -22.08 -46.97 -41.24
N LEU A 70 -21.46 -46.37 -40.22
CA LEU A 70 -21.89 -46.45 -38.81
C LEU A 70 -23.10 -45.53 -38.48
N GLY A 71 -23.68 -44.84 -39.45
CA GLY A 71 -24.80 -43.91 -39.26
C GLY A 71 -24.40 -42.58 -38.62
N LYS A 72 -23.10 -42.23 -38.63
CA LYS A 72 -22.57 -41.02 -37.97
C LYS A 72 -22.17 -39.92 -38.96
N ALA A 73 -22.76 -39.91 -40.16
CA ALA A 73 -22.43 -38.96 -41.23
C ALA A 73 -22.54 -37.49 -40.80
N ASN A 74 -23.52 -37.15 -39.95
CA ASN A 74 -23.72 -35.80 -39.42
C ASN A 74 -22.74 -35.40 -38.30
N ARG A 75 -21.79 -36.27 -37.93
CA ARG A 75 -20.78 -36.05 -36.88
C ARG A 75 -19.36 -36.00 -37.43
N ILE A 76 -19.22 -35.74 -38.73
CA ILE A 76 -17.95 -35.57 -39.42
C ILE A 76 -17.72 -34.07 -39.63
N PHE A 77 -16.59 -33.57 -39.15
CA PHE A 77 -16.24 -32.14 -39.19
C PHE A 77 -14.96 -31.93 -39.98
N ALA A 78 -15.00 -31.02 -40.95
CA ALA A 78 -13.86 -30.70 -41.78
C ALA A 78 -13.00 -29.58 -41.17
N LEU A 79 -11.68 -29.75 -41.19
CA LEU A 79 -10.69 -28.74 -40.86
C LEU A 79 -9.78 -28.54 -42.07
N ILE A 80 -9.96 -27.44 -42.79
CA ILE A 80 -9.14 -27.11 -43.97
C ILE A 80 -7.81 -26.55 -43.49
N VAL A 81 -6.72 -27.19 -43.92
CA VAL A 81 -5.35 -26.74 -43.63
C VAL A 81 -4.59 -26.35 -44.90
N ASP A 82 -5.03 -26.82 -46.06
CA ASP A 82 -4.42 -26.57 -47.37
C ASP A 82 -5.44 -26.87 -48.50
N GLY A 83 -5.18 -26.43 -49.73
CA GLY A 83 -6.08 -26.59 -50.89
C GLY A 83 -7.28 -25.66 -50.89
N GLU A 84 -8.20 -25.83 -51.83
CA GLU A 84 -9.42 -25.03 -51.98
C GLU A 84 -10.67 -25.94 -51.99
N PRO A 85 -11.66 -25.70 -51.12
CA PRO A 85 -12.90 -26.47 -51.10
C PRO A 85 -13.72 -26.23 -52.38
N GLY A 86 -14.20 -27.31 -52.99
CA GLY A 86 -15.03 -27.24 -54.19
C GLY A 86 -14.25 -27.04 -55.50
N ALA A 87 -12.92 -27.05 -55.44
CA ALA A 87 -12.07 -26.88 -56.61
C ALA A 87 -12.27 -27.99 -57.66
N SER A 88 -12.84 -29.13 -57.28
CA SER A 88 -13.20 -30.23 -58.19
C SER A 88 -14.30 -29.88 -59.20
N GLU A 89 -15.01 -28.76 -59.02
CA GLU A 89 -16.05 -28.28 -59.95
C GLU A 89 -15.47 -27.77 -61.27
N ASN A 90 -14.26 -27.22 -61.22
CA ASN A 90 -13.56 -26.72 -62.39
C ASN A 90 -12.39 -27.65 -62.72
N PRO A 91 -12.36 -28.25 -63.93
CA PRO A 91 -11.26 -29.11 -64.37
C PRO A 91 -9.86 -28.48 -64.22
N GLU A 92 -9.74 -27.16 -64.33
CA GLU A 92 -8.46 -26.43 -64.21
C GLU A 92 -7.96 -26.35 -62.77
N THR A 93 -8.87 -26.38 -61.79
CA THR A 93 -8.53 -26.28 -60.35
C THR A 93 -8.73 -27.58 -59.59
N ALA A 94 -9.16 -28.66 -60.25
CA ALA A 94 -9.52 -29.92 -59.62
C ALA A 94 -8.41 -30.53 -58.76
N GLU A 95 -7.14 -30.25 -59.08
CA GLU A 95 -6.00 -30.71 -58.29
C GLU A 95 -5.88 -30.05 -56.91
N LEU A 96 -6.50 -28.88 -56.71
CA LEU A 96 -6.50 -28.13 -55.46
C LEU A 96 -7.59 -28.57 -54.49
N GLU A 97 -8.48 -29.48 -54.88
CA GLU A 97 -9.60 -29.92 -54.04
C GLU A 97 -9.09 -30.44 -52.69
N CYS A 98 -9.59 -29.88 -51.60
CA CYS A 98 -9.15 -30.25 -50.26
C CYS A 98 -10.05 -31.29 -49.59
N PHE A 99 -11.27 -31.50 -50.09
CA PHE A 99 -12.22 -32.47 -49.54
C PHE A 99 -12.11 -33.84 -50.22
N PRO A 100 -11.93 -34.93 -49.44
CA PRO A 100 -12.13 -36.30 -49.93
C PRO A 100 -13.53 -36.47 -50.54
N PRO A 101 -13.70 -37.31 -51.59
CA PRO A 101 -15.00 -37.58 -52.20
C PRO A 101 -16.08 -37.99 -51.19
N ALA A 102 -15.71 -38.79 -50.18
CA ALA A 102 -16.63 -39.20 -49.13
C ALA A 102 -17.11 -38.07 -48.21
N LEU A 103 -16.48 -36.89 -48.21
CA LEU A 103 -17.02 -35.68 -47.58
C LEU A 103 -17.91 -34.86 -48.51
N ILE A 104 -17.72 -34.99 -49.82
CA ILE A 104 -18.43 -34.22 -50.85
C ILE A 104 -19.77 -34.89 -51.20
N TYR A 105 -19.86 -36.22 -51.16
CA TYR A 105 -21.04 -36.98 -51.61
C TYR A 105 -21.73 -37.74 -50.49
N GLU A 106 -23.06 -37.84 -50.54
CA GLU A 106 -23.86 -38.61 -49.58
C GLU A 106 -23.74 -40.12 -49.80
N LEU A 107 -23.98 -40.91 -48.75
CA LEU A 107 -23.99 -42.37 -48.83
C LEU A 107 -25.36 -42.84 -49.35
N GLY A 108 -25.38 -43.62 -50.43
CA GLY A 108 -26.57 -44.25 -51.00
C GLY A 108 -27.06 -45.46 -50.19
N GLU A 109 -28.22 -46.00 -50.58
CA GLU A 109 -28.83 -47.19 -49.93
C GLU A 109 -27.98 -48.46 -50.09
N ASP A 110 -27.08 -48.49 -51.08
CA ASP A 110 -26.15 -49.57 -51.37
C ASP A 110 -24.85 -49.51 -50.55
N ASN A 111 -24.71 -48.54 -49.63
CA ASN A 111 -23.49 -48.24 -48.88
C ASN A 111 -22.30 -47.75 -49.73
N GLU A 112 -22.58 -47.26 -50.94
CA GLU A 112 -21.62 -46.58 -51.80
C GLU A 112 -21.94 -45.07 -51.90
N LEU A 113 -21.03 -44.28 -52.47
CA LEU A 113 -21.26 -42.85 -52.65
C LEU A 113 -22.31 -42.62 -53.75
N SER A 114 -23.31 -41.82 -53.42
CA SER A 114 -24.32 -41.34 -54.36
C SER A 114 -23.83 -40.14 -55.17
N ASP A 115 -24.59 -39.76 -56.20
CA ASP A 115 -24.35 -38.51 -56.96
C ASP A 115 -24.85 -37.26 -56.23
N VAL A 116 -25.47 -37.40 -55.05
CA VAL A 116 -25.98 -36.28 -54.27
C VAL A 116 -24.83 -35.62 -53.52
N ARG A 117 -24.59 -34.35 -53.83
CA ARG A 117 -23.53 -33.56 -53.22
C ARG A 117 -23.97 -32.95 -51.88
N SER A 118 -23.17 -33.15 -50.86
CA SER A 118 -23.25 -32.48 -49.57
C SER A 118 -22.27 -31.31 -49.50
N GLU A 119 -22.66 -30.21 -48.85
CA GLU A 119 -21.77 -29.09 -48.54
C GLU A 119 -21.24 -29.22 -47.10
N PRO A 120 -20.02 -29.75 -46.88
CA PRO A 120 -19.49 -29.93 -45.54
C PRO A 120 -19.19 -28.57 -44.90
N ILE A 121 -19.72 -28.34 -43.70
CA ILE A 121 -19.32 -27.18 -42.89
C ILE A 121 -17.89 -27.41 -42.40
N ALA A 122 -16.98 -26.50 -42.76
CA ALA A 122 -15.57 -26.60 -42.45
C ALA A 122 -15.06 -25.41 -41.63
N ALA A 123 -14.12 -25.69 -40.72
CA ALA A 123 -13.28 -24.68 -40.11
C ALA A 123 -12.06 -24.45 -41.03
N ASP A 124 -11.77 -23.21 -41.41
CA ASP A 124 -10.70 -22.91 -42.37
C ASP A 124 -9.48 -22.34 -41.67
N ALA A 125 -8.51 -23.20 -41.36
CA ALA A 125 -7.28 -22.82 -40.65
C ALA A 125 -6.16 -22.33 -41.59
N ARG A 126 -6.44 -22.11 -42.88
CA ARG A 126 -5.47 -21.57 -43.82
C ARG A 126 -5.07 -20.12 -43.46
N PRO A 127 -3.86 -19.67 -43.81
CA PRO A 127 -3.46 -18.28 -43.60
C PRO A 127 -4.45 -17.28 -44.23
N GLY A 128 -4.84 -16.25 -43.49
CA GLY A 128 -5.79 -15.23 -43.96
C GLY A 128 -7.27 -15.63 -43.90
N LYS A 129 -7.59 -16.83 -43.41
CA LYS A 129 -8.96 -17.33 -43.21
C LYS A 129 -9.34 -17.25 -41.73
N ASP A 130 -9.73 -18.35 -41.07
CA ASP A 130 -10.05 -18.33 -39.65
C ASP A 130 -8.77 -18.32 -38.79
N PRO A 131 -8.66 -17.40 -37.81
CA PRO A 131 -7.63 -17.51 -36.79
C PRO A 131 -7.70 -18.86 -36.09
N ARG A 132 -6.55 -19.43 -35.70
CA ARG A 132 -6.47 -20.77 -35.06
C ARG A 132 -7.49 -20.99 -33.94
N GLN A 133 -7.71 -19.99 -33.08
CA GLN A 133 -8.70 -20.08 -31.99
C GLN A 133 -10.15 -20.09 -32.51
N ALA A 134 -10.45 -19.32 -33.56
CA ALA A 134 -11.77 -19.31 -34.20
C ALA A 134 -12.05 -20.65 -34.89
N ALA A 135 -11.09 -21.18 -35.65
CA ALA A 135 -11.21 -22.51 -36.27
C ALA A 135 -11.48 -23.60 -35.21
N LYS A 136 -10.73 -23.57 -34.10
CA LYS A 136 -10.97 -24.47 -32.95
C LYS A 136 -12.38 -24.30 -32.38
N LEU A 137 -12.83 -23.06 -32.15
CA LEU A 137 -14.16 -22.80 -31.61
C LEU A 137 -15.28 -23.24 -32.56
N LYS A 138 -15.11 -23.10 -33.88
CA LYS A 138 -16.05 -23.62 -34.90
C LYS A 138 -16.18 -25.14 -34.83
N LEU A 139 -15.06 -25.86 -34.74
CA LEU A 139 -15.09 -27.33 -34.55
C LEU A 139 -15.81 -27.72 -33.26
N LEU A 140 -15.49 -27.06 -32.14
CA LEU A 140 -16.14 -27.33 -30.85
C LEU A 140 -17.64 -27.00 -30.89
N ALA A 141 -18.03 -25.92 -31.58
CA ALA A 141 -19.43 -25.54 -31.78
C ALA A 141 -20.20 -26.64 -32.52
N GLY A 142 -19.64 -27.15 -33.63
CA GLY A 142 -20.19 -28.26 -34.40
C GLY A 142 -20.32 -29.54 -33.56
N MET A 143 -19.24 -29.97 -32.89
CA MET A 143 -19.22 -31.18 -32.07
C MET A 143 -20.22 -31.14 -30.91
N LEU A 144 -20.46 -29.95 -30.34
CA LEU A 144 -21.41 -29.76 -29.24
C LEU A 144 -22.84 -29.46 -29.72
N GLY A 145 -23.04 -29.14 -30.99
CA GLY A 145 -24.31 -28.65 -31.51
C GLY A 145 -24.75 -27.32 -30.87
N VAL A 146 -23.79 -26.43 -30.56
CA VAL A 146 -24.06 -25.09 -30.01
C VAL A 146 -23.65 -24.01 -31.01
N GLY A 147 -24.22 -22.81 -30.90
CA GLY A 147 -23.84 -21.69 -31.76
C GLY A 147 -22.37 -21.29 -31.55
N TYR A 148 -21.66 -20.97 -32.65
CA TYR A 148 -20.30 -20.46 -32.58
C TYR A 148 -20.21 -19.18 -31.74
N ASP A 149 -21.18 -18.28 -31.89
CA ASP A 149 -21.22 -17.02 -31.14
C ASP A 149 -21.41 -17.25 -29.64
N ASP A 150 -22.20 -18.26 -29.24
CA ASP A 150 -22.38 -18.62 -27.83
C ASP A 150 -21.04 -19.02 -27.17
N LEU A 151 -20.24 -19.83 -27.87
CA LEU A 151 -18.91 -20.24 -27.38
C LEU A 151 -17.90 -19.10 -27.40
N ARG A 152 -17.91 -18.28 -28.46
CA ARG A 152 -17.05 -17.10 -28.59
C ARG A 152 -17.32 -16.09 -27.48
N GLN A 153 -18.58 -15.77 -27.22
CA GLN A 153 -18.99 -14.86 -26.14
C GLN A 153 -18.55 -15.39 -24.77
N ARG A 154 -18.71 -16.69 -24.51
CA ARG A 154 -18.23 -17.32 -23.27
C ARG A 154 -16.72 -17.18 -23.08
N GLU A 155 -15.92 -17.41 -24.12
CA GLU A 155 -14.45 -17.30 -24.06
C GLU A 155 -14.02 -15.85 -23.79
N VAL A 156 -14.63 -14.89 -24.50
CA VAL A 156 -14.38 -13.45 -24.31
C VAL A 156 -14.74 -13.02 -22.89
N GLN A 157 -15.93 -13.38 -22.40
CA GLN A 157 -16.36 -13.09 -21.03
C GLN A 157 -15.43 -13.68 -19.97
N ARG A 158 -14.97 -14.93 -20.17
CA ARG A 158 -14.02 -15.58 -19.25
C ARG A 158 -12.69 -14.83 -19.20
N ARG A 159 -12.18 -14.39 -20.36
CA ARG A 159 -10.93 -13.61 -20.45
C ARG A 159 -11.10 -12.25 -19.79
N GLN A 160 -12.19 -11.54 -20.08
CA GLN A 160 -12.48 -10.23 -19.47
C GLN A 160 -12.63 -10.33 -17.95
N ARG A 161 -13.36 -11.33 -17.43
CA ARG A 161 -13.48 -11.55 -15.97
C ARG A 161 -12.13 -11.79 -15.30
N ARG A 162 -11.27 -12.62 -15.91
CA ARG A 162 -9.91 -12.87 -15.37
C ARG A 162 -9.07 -11.60 -15.31
N LEU A 163 -9.08 -10.81 -16.39
CA LEU A 163 -8.35 -9.54 -16.43
C LEU A 163 -8.91 -8.53 -15.41
N MET A 164 -10.23 -8.44 -15.27
CA MET A 164 -10.88 -7.57 -14.29
C MET A 164 -10.52 -7.96 -12.85
N VAL A 165 -10.51 -9.25 -12.51
CA VAL A 165 -10.11 -9.73 -11.18
C VAL A 165 -8.65 -9.40 -10.88
N LEU A 166 -7.74 -9.58 -11.85
CA LEU A 166 -6.33 -9.22 -11.66
C LEU A 166 -6.14 -7.71 -11.49
N ALA A 167 -6.77 -6.90 -12.34
CA ALA A 167 -6.67 -5.45 -12.27
C ALA A 167 -7.22 -4.89 -10.95
N THR A 168 -8.38 -5.38 -10.50
CA THR A 168 -8.98 -4.98 -9.22
C THR A 168 -8.11 -5.39 -8.03
N ALA A 169 -7.57 -6.61 -8.03
CA ALA A 169 -6.65 -7.06 -6.99
C ALA A 169 -5.37 -6.21 -6.94
N SER A 170 -4.79 -5.86 -8.09
CA SER A 170 -3.62 -4.97 -8.16
C SER A 170 -3.93 -3.56 -7.62
N LEU A 171 -5.08 -2.98 -7.96
CA LEU A 171 -5.48 -1.66 -7.45
C LEU A 171 -5.67 -1.66 -5.93
N VAL A 172 -6.31 -2.69 -5.38
CA VAL A 172 -6.47 -2.85 -3.92
C VAL A 172 -5.10 -2.97 -3.24
N GLY A 173 -4.20 -3.79 -3.81
CA GLY A 173 -2.83 -3.93 -3.32
C GLY A 173 -2.08 -2.59 -3.30
N MET A 174 -2.15 -1.82 -4.39
CA MET A 174 -1.53 -0.49 -4.47
C MET A 174 -2.12 0.48 -3.44
N ALA A 175 -3.44 0.50 -3.24
CA ALA A 175 -4.06 1.36 -2.26
C ALA A 175 -3.58 1.05 -0.83
N ILE A 176 -3.46 -0.23 -0.48
CA ILE A 176 -2.94 -0.66 0.83
C ILE A 176 -1.48 -0.23 0.99
N THR A 177 -0.62 -0.50 0.00
CA THR A 177 0.81 -0.14 0.09
C THR A 177 1.02 1.37 0.16
N SER A 178 0.24 2.15 -0.59
CA SER A 178 0.29 3.61 -0.54
C SER A 178 -0.19 4.14 0.81
N GLY A 179 -1.26 3.57 1.37
CA GLY A 179 -1.74 3.91 2.71
C GLY A 179 -0.67 3.66 3.78
N LEU A 180 -0.04 2.48 3.77
CA LEU A 180 1.03 2.14 4.70
C LEU A 180 2.27 3.05 4.53
N ALA A 181 2.60 3.43 3.30
CA ALA A 181 3.71 4.35 3.04
C ALA A 181 3.44 5.75 3.61
N VAL A 182 2.20 6.25 3.47
CA VAL A 182 1.80 7.54 4.05
C VAL A 182 1.85 7.49 5.57
N THR A 183 1.33 6.43 6.20
CA THR A 183 1.39 6.31 7.67
C THR A 183 2.82 6.22 8.19
N ALA A 184 3.70 5.49 7.50
CA ALA A 184 5.11 5.40 7.86
C ALA A 184 5.83 6.75 7.69
N TYR A 185 5.47 7.52 6.66
CA TYR A 185 6.02 8.85 6.44
C TYR A 185 5.60 9.83 7.54
N LEU A 186 4.32 9.84 7.93
CA LEU A 186 3.83 10.69 9.01
C LEU A 186 4.47 10.35 10.36
N ALA A 187 4.57 9.06 10.71
CA ALA A 187 5.25 8.61 11.92
C ALA A 187 6.73 9.03 11.96
N ARG A 188 7.39 9.06 10.79
CA ARG A 188 8.77 9.53 10.68
C ARG A 188 8.89 11.03 10.95
N LEU A 189 7.96 11.84 10.45
CA LEU A 189 7.96 13.29 10.69
C LEU A 189 7.79 13.61 12.18
N GLU A 190 6.87 12.93 12.87
CA GLU A 190 6.67 13.10 14.32
C GLU A 190 7.95 12.72 15.11
N ALA A 191 8.60 11.62 14.74
CA ALA A 191 9.83 11.17 15.38
C ALA A 191 11.02 12.13 15.15
N GLU A 192 11.12 12.71 13.96
CA GLU A 192 12.17 13.70 13.64
C GLU A 192 11.98 14.99 14.45
N GLU A 193 10.74 15.43 14.68
CA GLU A 193 10.46 16.62 15.50
C GLU A 193 10.77 16.38 16.97
N GLN A 194 10.31 15.25 17.54
CA GLN A 194 10.64 14.89 18.93
C GLN A 194 12.14 14.79 19.15
N ARG A 195 12.87 14.23 18.19
CA ARG A 195 14.33 14.16 18.25
C ARG A 195 14.98 15.54 18.22
N ARG A 196 14.49 16.46 17.38
CA ARG A 196 15.01 17.83 17.33
C ARG A 196 14.81 18.56 18.66
N ILE A 197 13.60 18.46 19.24
CA ILE A 197 13.31 19.06 20.55
C ILE A 197 14.25 18.49 21.62
N ALA A 198 14.39 17.16 21.68
CA ALA A 198 15.29 16.51 22.63
C ALA A 198 16.77 16.89 22.44
N GLU A 199 17.22 17.07 21.19
CA GLU A 199 18.59 17.52 20.89
C GLU A 199 18.82 18.96 21.34
N ILE A 200 17.86 19.87 21.13
CA ILE A 200 17.94 21.26 21.60
C ILE A 200 17.99 21.31 23.13
N GLU A 201 17.06 20.63 23.82
CA GLU A 201 17.03 20.57 25.28
C GLU A 201 18.33 19.99 25.85
N ALA A 202 18.86 18.92 25.25
CA ALA A 202 20.11 18.30 25.66
C ALA A 202 21.33 19.21 25.43
N GLU A 203 21.34 20.00 24.35
CA GLU A 203 22.39 20.99 24.10
C GLU A 203 22.34 22.11 25.13
N THR A 204 21.15 22.69 25.36
CA THR A 204 20.93 23.70 26.40
C THR A 204 21.39 23.20 27.76
N ALA A 205 20.95 22.02 28.20
CA ALA A 205 21.37 21.44 29.47
C ALA A 205 22.89 21.25 29.57
N ARG A 206 23.53 20.81 28.49
CA ARG A 206 24.99 20.62 28.44
C ARG A 206 25.73 21.95 28.54
N GLN A 207 25.31 22.97 27.79
CA GLN A 207 25.92 24.30 27.81
C GLN A 207 25.71 24.99 29.16
N THR A 208 24.50 24.91 29.73
CA THR A 208 24.21 25.36 31.09
C THR A 208 25.13 24.66 32.10
N THR A 209 25.28 23.33 32.01
CA THR A 209 26.17 22.58 32.91
C THR A 209 27.63 23.00 32.75
N GLN A 210 28.11 23.12 31.51
CA GLN A 210 29.49 23.52 31.23
C GLN A 210 29.78 24.93 31.73
N PHE A 211 28.83 25.86 31.56
CA PHE A 211 28.94 27.20 32.11
C PHE A 211 29.01 27.16 33.64
N MET A 212 28.12 26.41 34.31
CA MET A 212 28.11 26.26 35.77
C MET A 212 29.42 25.67 36.31
N VAL A 213 30.00 24.67 35.62
CA VAL A 213 31.34 24.15 35.97
C VAL A 213 32.40 25.24 35.77
N GLY A 214 32.34 25.97 34.66
CA GLY A 214 33.23 27.07 34.33
C GLY A 214 33.15 28.26 35.32
N LEU A 215 32.08 28.39 36.11
CA LEU A 215 32.02 29.36 37.20
C LEU A 215 33.01 29.02 38.32
N PHE A 216 33.22 27.72 38.59
CA PHE A 216 34.17 27.25 39.60
C PHE A 216 35.61 27.12 39.09
N GLU A 217 35.81 27.07 37.76
CA GLU A 217 37.13 26.99 37.15
C GLU A 217 37.87 28.34 37.11
N VAL A 218 37.17 29.48 37.24
CA VAL A 218 37.82 30.79 37.39
C VAL A 218 38.28 30.98 38.83
N SER A 219 39.38 30.30 39.15
CA SER A 219 40.24 30.64 40.28
C SER A 219 41.51 31.25 39.73
N ASP A 220 41.47 32.53 39.36
CA ASP A 220 42.72 33.30 39.22
C ASP A 220 43.15 33.74 40.64
N PRO A 221 44.21 33.14 41.21
CA PRO A 221 44.64 33.47 42.56
C PRO A 221 45.14 34.92 42.68
N SER A 222 45.36 35.60 41.56
CA SER A 222 45.85 36.98 41.52
C SER A 222 44.75 38.04 41.66
N GLU A 223 43.48 37.68 41.47
CA GLU A 223 42.33 38.61 41.63
C GLU A 223 41.61 38.49 42.96
N SER A 224 41.83 37.41 43.73
CA SER A 224 41.22 37.29 45.07
C SER A 224 42.05 38.06 46.08
N LEU A 225 41.42 39.00 46.80
CA LEU A 225 42.02 39.82 47.87
C LEU A 225 42.35 39.03 49.16
N GLY A 226 42.68 37.74 49.02
CA GLY A 226 42.99 36.82 50.09
C GLY A 226 43.06 35.37 49.60
N ASN A 227 43.58 34.48 50.44
CA ASN A 227 43.74 33.05 50.17
C ASN A 227 42.41 32.25 50.17
N THR A 228 41.27 32.92 50.06
CA THR A 228 39.92 32.36 50.19
C THR A 228 38.98 33.01 49.18
N ILE A 229 38.39 32.21 48.29
CA ILE A 229 37.26 32.60 47.44
C ILE A 229 35.98 32.17 48.16
N THR A 230 35.02 33.08 48.31
CA THR A 230 33.71 32.76 48.87
C THR A 230 32.75 32.29 47.78
N ALA A 231 31.79 31.41 48.13
CA ALA A 231 30.73 31.00 47.20
C ALA A 231 29.95 32.20 46.65
N ARG A 232 29.82 33.27 47.44
CA ARG A 232 29.18 34.52 47.01
C ARG A 232 29.95 35.23 45.90
N GLU A 233 31.27 35.36 46.01
CA GLU A 233 32.08 36.01 44.97
C GLU A 233 32.03 35.23 43.65
N ILE A 234 32.00 33.90 43.70
CA ILE A 234 31.82 33.05 42.52
C ILE A 234 30.46 33.32 41.87
N LEU A 235 29.40 33.42 42.68
CA LEU A 235 28.05 33.72 42.19
C LEU A 235 27.96 35.14 41.62
N ASP A 236 28.48 36.16 42.30
CA ASP A 236 28.43 37.55 41.83
C ASP A 236 29.20 37.70 40.51
N LYS A 237 30.39 37.10 40.39
CA LYS A 237 31.13 37.05 39.11
C LYS A 237 30.38 36.24 38.05
N GLY A 238 29.71 35.15 38.43
CA GLY A 238 28.94 34.33 37.51
C GLY A 238 27.73 35.06 36.93
N ALA A 239 27.02 35.83 37.75
CA ALA A 239 25.90 36.65 37.31
C ALA A 239 26.34 37.69 36.27
N GLU A 240 27.47 38.37 36.52
CA GLU A 240 28.06 39.32 35.57
C GLU A 240 28.47 38.64 34.25
N ARG A 241 29.10 37.46 34.33
CA ARG A 241 29.49 36.69 33.14
C ARG A 241 28.28 36.25 32.31
N ILE A 242 27.14 35.91 32.92
CA ILE A 242 25.92 35.59 32.18
C ILE A 242 25.45 36.79 31.36
N GLU A 243 25.51 38.00 31.92
CA GLU A 243 25.14 39.22 31.19
C GLU A 243 26.10 39.52 30.04
N ILE A 244 27.40 39.24 30.18
CA ILE A 244 28.41 39.60 29.18
C ILE A 244 28.59 38.51 28.11
N GLU A 245 28.76 37.26 28.52
CA GLU A 245 29.17 36.14 27.66
C GLU A 245 28.01 35.49 26.91
N LEU A 246 26.77 35.64 27.36
CA LEU A 246 25.60 34.92 26.82
C LEU A 246 24.58 35.82 26.11
N ASN A 247 24.98 37.04 25.74
CA ASN A 247 24.09 37.99 25.05
C ASN A 247 23.58 37.50 23.69
N ASP A 248 24.34 36.62 23.02
CA ASP A 248 23.95 35.99 21.76
C ASP A 248 23.11 34.72 21.93
N GLN A 249 22.93 34.27 23.18
CA GLN A 249 22.27 33.02 23.55
C GLN A 249 21.15 33.27 24.59
N PRO A 250 20.08 34.00 24.22
CA PRO A 250 19.10 34.52 25.16
C PRO A 250 18.32 33.44 25.94
N VAL A 251 18.11 32.25 25.36
CA VAL A 251 17.45 31.10 26.05
C VAL A 251 18.32 30.58 27.20
N ILE A 252 19.61 30.35 26.91
CA ILE A 252 20.58 29.84 27.89
C ILE A 252 20.84 30.91 28.95
N GLN A 253 20.96 32.16 28.52
CA GLN A 253 21.10 33.32 29.39
C GLN A 253 19.95 33.37 30.40
N ALA A 254 18.69 33.38 29.95
CA ALA A 254 17.53 33.41 30.84
C ALA A 254 17.49 32.21 31.80
N THR A 255 17.80 31.00 31.30
CA THR A 255 17.84 29.79 32.13
C THR A 255 18.88 29.86 33.24
N LEU A 256 20.08 30.35 32.93
CA LEU A 256 21.15 30.51 33.93
C LEU A 256 20.84 31.65 34.91
N MET A 257 20.28 32.77 34.45
CA MET A 257 19.84 33.87 35.33
C MET A 257 18.81 33.37 36.36
N ASP A 258 17.82 32.61 35.91
CA ASP A 258 16.78 32.01 36.76
C ASP A 258 17.35 30.98 37.74
N THR A 259 18.28 30.14 37.27
CA THR A 259 19.00 29.18 38.12
C THR A 259 19.81 29.90 39.20
N MET A 260 20.55 30.95 38.85
CA MET A 260 21.30 31.75 39.82
C MET A 260 20.39 32.53 40.76
N GLY A 261 19.24 33.00 40.28
CA GLY A 261 18.18 33.55 41.10
C GLY A 261 17.75 32.58 42.21
N THR A 262 17.55 31.31 41.88
CA THR A 262 17.20 30.25 42.86
C THR A 262 18.29 30.10 43.93
N VAL A 263 19.56 30.14 43.52
CA VAL A 263 20.69 30.06 44.45
C VAL A 263 20.76 31.29 45.35
N TYR A 264 20.59 32.50 44.81
CA TYR A 264 20.55 33.73 45.59
C TYR A 264 19.39 33.74 46.60
N THR A 265 18.20 33.29 46.20
CA THR A 265 17.04 33.14 47.08
C THR A 265 17.35 32.20 48.24
N SER A 266 17.96 31.05 47.95
CA SER A 266 18.37 30.07 48.97
C SER A 266 19.42 30.61 49.95
N LEU A 267 20.22 31.59 49.53
CA LEU A 267 21.22 32.28 50.35
C LEU A 267 20.64 33.50 51.11
N GLY A 268 19.35 33.79 50.97
CA GLY A 268 18.70 34.97 51.55
C GLY A 268 19.05 36.29 50.85
N LEU A 269 19.60 36.23 49.64
CA LEU A 269 20.01 37.38 48.83
C LEU A 269 18.89 37.76 47.86
N TYR A 270 17.78 38.23 48.42
CA TYR A 270 16.55 38.45 47.65
C TYR A 270 16.63 39.57 46.61
N GLU A 271 17.42 40.62 46.83
CA GLU A 271 17.56 41.70 45.84
C GLU A 271 18.32 41.26 44.56
N PRO A 272 19.51 40.61 44.66
CA PRO A 272 20.15 39.98 43.51
C PRO A 272 19.25 38.95 42.82
N ALA A 273 18.54 38.12 43.59
CA ALA A 273 17.61 37.14 43.04
C ALA A 273 16.50 37.81 42.23
N THR A 274 15.83 38.83 42.79
CA THR A 274 14.75 39.57 42.12
C THR A 274 15.23 40.16 40.80
N THR A 275 16.44 40.74 40.78
CA THR A 275 17.01 41.35 39.58
C THR A 275 17.21 40.31 38.49
N LEU A 276 17.89 39.20 38.79
CA LEU A 276 18.17 38.16 37.81
C LEU A 276 16.90 37.47 37.30
N VAL A 277 15.97 37.12 38.20
CA VAL A 277 14.71 36.46 37.82
C VAL A 277 13.84 37.40 36.97
N SER A 278 13.81 38.71 37.27
CA SER A 278 13.11 39.69 36.43
C SER A 278 13.74 39.81 35.03
N GLN A 279 15.07 39.85 34.94
CA GLN A 279 15.74 39.89 33.64
C GLN A 279 15.55 38.59 32.85
N ALA A 280 15.52 37.43 33.51
CA ALA A 280 15.20 36.15 32.90
C ALA A 280 13.75 36.15 32.34
N LEU A 281 12.81 36.66 33.13
CA LEU A 281 11.41 36.83 32.74
C LEU A 281 11.29 37.73 31.49
N ASP A 282 11.93 38.89 31.48
CA ASP A 282 11.90 39.81 30.34
C ASP A 282 12.44 39.17 29.05
N LYS A 283 13.54 38.40 29.17
CA LYS A 283 14.10 37.65 28.04
C LYS A 283 13.15 36.57 27.54
N ARG A 284 12.53 35.79 28.44
CA ARG A 284 11.56 34.74 28.09
C ARG A 284 10.30 35.34 27.45
N ILE A 285 9.82 36.49 27.93
CA ILE A 285 8.71 37.22 27.30
C ILE A 285 9.09 37.65 25.88
N ALA A 286 10.29 38.20 25.68
CA ALA A 286 10.75 38.62 24.35
C ALA A 286 10.91 37.45 23.38
N LEU A 287 11.30 36.26 23.87
CA LEU A 287 11.51 35.06 23.06
C LEU A 287 10.21 34.35 22.68
N HIS A 288 9.28 34.24 23.63
CA HIS A 288 8.15 33.31 23.50
C HIS A 288 6.76 33.96 23.65
N GLY A 289 6.70 35.22 24.08
CA GLY A 289 5.45 35.88 24.47
C GLY A 289 5.00 35.55 25.89
N ARG A 290 4.03 36.31 26.42
CA ARG A 290 3.64 36.25 27.86
C ARG A 290 3.00 34.92 28.28
N GLU A 291 2.35 34.22 27.37
CA GLU A 291 1.59 33.00 27.67
C GLU A 291 2.45 31.72 27.65
N HIS A 292 3.77 31.83 27.41
CA HIS A 292 4.63 30.65 27.32
C HIS A 292 4.89 30.00 28.70
N PRO A 293 4.91 28.66 28.82
CA PRO A 293 5.14 27.96 30.10
C PRO A 293 6.40 28.41 30.87
N GLU A 294 7.48 28.76 30.18
CA GLU A 294 8.70 29.28 30.82
C GLU A 294 8.51 30.69 31.42
N VAL A 295 7.72 31.55 30.77
CA VAL A 295 7.38 32.88 31.31
C VAL A 295 6.57 32.73 32.58
N VAL A 296 5.55 31.87 32.52
CA VAL A 296 4.70 31.53 33.66
C VAL A 296 5.51 30.98 34.84
N SER A 297 6.50 30.13 34.56
CA SER A 297 7.40 29.60 35.60
C SER A 297 8.28 30.69 36.22
N SER A 298 8.76 31.63 35.40
CA SER A 298 9.53 32.80 35.86
C SER A 298 8.67 33.75 36.71
N LEU A 299 7.40 33.96 36.36
CA LEU A 299 6.45 34.73 37.17
C LEU A 299 6.22 34.09 38.54
N ASN A 300 6.06 32.77 38.59
CA ASN A 300 5.92 32.05 39.86
C ASN A 300 7.17 32.19 40.74
N HIS A 301 8.36 32.00 40.16
CA HIS A 301 9.61 32.17 40.87
C HIS A 301 9.79 33.61 41.36
N LEU A 302 9.48 34.62 40.53
CA LEU A 302 9.53 36.02 40.96
C LEU A 302 8.58 36.29 42.14
N GLY A 303 7.38 35.71 42.11
CA GLY A 303 6.42 35.78 43.21
C GLY A 303 6.94 35.14 44.51
N GLU A 304 7.63 33.99 44.41
CA GLU A 304 8.29 33.35 45.56
C GLU A 304 9.36 34.27 46.17
N VAL A 305 10.27 34.81 45.35
CA VAL A 305 11.32 35.71 45.82
C VAL A 305 10.74 36.97 46.48
N GLN A 306 9.70 37.55 45.89
CA GLN A 306 9.00 38.72 46.43
C GLN A 306 8.30 38.40 47.75
N THR A 307 7.71 37.22 47.88
CA THR A 307 7.11 36.75 49.14
C THR A 307 8.14 36.69 50.26
N LEU A 308 9.32 36.11 49.98
CA LEU A 308 10.41 36.02 50.94
C LEU A 308 11.01 37.39 51.31
N LYS A 309 10.93 38.35 50.39
CA LYS A 309 11.30 39.76 50.62
C LYS A 309 10.22 40.57 51.37
N ALA A 310 9.05 39.98 51.60
CA ALA A 310 7.85 40.62 52.15
C ALA A 310 7.17 41.67 51.23
N ASP A 311 7.43 41.60 49.93
CA ASP A 311 6.78 42.42 48.88
C ASP A 311 5.46 41.77 48.42
N TYR A 312 4.54 41.51 49.37
CA TYR A 312 3.38 40.63 49.16
C TYR A 312 2.44 41.07 48.03
N ALA A 313 2.23 42.37 47.82
CA ALA A 313 1.34 42.86 46.77
C ALA A 313 1.85 42.55 45.35
N GLU A 314 3.17 42.63 45.14
CA GLU A 314 3.78 42.29 43.86
C GLU A 314 3.81 40.77 43.65
N ALA A 315 4.08 40.02 44.73
CA ALA A 315 4.03 38.56 44.71
C ALA A 315 2.64 38.05 44.33
N GLU A 316 1.59 38.58 44.96
CA GLU A 316 0.20 38.23 44.66
C GLU A 316 -0.13 38.49 43.18
N ARG A 317 0.28 39.65 42.63
CA ARG A 317 0.03 39.99 41.22
C ARG A 317 0.66 38.97 40.29
N ASN A 318 1.94 38.65 40.50
CA ASN A 318 2.68 37.72 39.64
C ASN A 318 2.13 36.28 39.76
N LEU A 319 1.79 35.84 40.98
CA LEU A 319 1.21 34.51 41.22
C LEU A 319 -0.21 34.38 40.65
N ARG A 320 -1.04 35.42 40.70
CA ARG A 320 -2.35 35.43 40.04
C ARG A 320 -2.22 35.29 38.53
N GLU A 321 -1.33 36.06 37.91
CA GLU A 321 -1.07 35.98 36.46
C GLU A 321 -0.57 34.58 36.07
N ALA A 322 0.39 34.03 36.82
CA ALA A 322 0.89 32.68 36.61
C ALA A 322 -0.23 31.63 36.76
N LEU A 323 -1.08 31.75 37.78
CA LEU A 323 -2.16 30.81 38.06
C LEU A 323 -3.21 30.80 36.95
N GLU A 324 -3.63 31.98 36.50
CA GLU A 324 -4.60 32.13 35.41
C GLU A 324 -4.07 31.49 34.13
N THR A 325 -2.83 31.81 33.75
CA THR A 325 -2.20 31.25 32.56
C THR A 325 -2.01 29.73 32.65
N ARG A 326 -1.59 29.19 33.81
CA ARG A 326 -1.46 27.72 34.00
C ARG A 326 -2.80 27.00 33.87
N ARG A 327 -3.89 27.60 34.37
CA ARG A 327 -5.24 27.03 34.22
C ARG A 327 -5.67 26.98 32.76
N GLU A 328 -5.35 28.01 31.98
CA GLU A 328 -5.65 28.03 30.54
C GLU A 328 -4.82 27.01 29.75
N LEU A 329 -3.52 26.89 30.05
CA LEU A 329 -2.61 25.98 29.33
C LEU A 329 -2.83 24.50 29.69
N PHE A 330 -3.01 24.19 30.96
CA PHE A 330 -2.93 22.81 31.47
C PHE A 330 -4.24 22.30 32.08
N GLY A 331 -5.22 23.18 32.31
CA GLY A 331 -6.44 22.87 33.05
C GLY A 331 -6.24 22.82 34.57
N ASN A 332 -7.35 22.83 35.31
CA ASN A 332 -7.35 23.02 36.77
C ASN A 332 -6.71 21.87 37.59
N GLU A 333 -6.58 20.67 37.02
CA GLU A 333 -6.10 19.47 37.72
C GLU A 333 -4.57 19.28 37.61
N HIS A 334 -3.86 20.18 36.92
CA HIS A 334 -2.42 20.06 36.74
C HIS A 334 -1.65 20.37 38.04
N ALA A 335 -0.54 19.67 38.27
CA ALA A 335 0.29 19.84 39.47
C ALA A 335 0.81 21.27 39.62
N ASP A 336 1.23 21.91 38.53
CA ASP A 336 1.72 23.29 38.53
C ASP A 336 0.65 24.32 38.90
N VAL A 337 -0.63 24.05 38.58
CA VAL A 337 -1.76 24.89 39.00
C VAL A 337 -1.94 24.79 40.51
N ALA A 338 -1.89 23.58 41.07
CA ALA A 338 -1.98 23.36 42.51
C ALA A 338 -0.82 24.01 43.26
N ALA A 339 0.40 23.94 42.72
CA ALA A 339 1.59 24.58 43.29
C ALA A 339 1.43 26.11 43.34
N THR A 340 1.13 26.76 42.22
CA THR A 340 0.92 28.22 42.20
C THR A 340 -0.25 28.67 43.08
N ALA A 341 -1.33 27.89 43.12
CA ALA A 341 -2.47 28.20 43.98
C ALA A 341 -2.07 28.14 45.47
N SER A 342 -1.22 27.18 45.84
CA SER A 342 -0.69 27.06 47.21
C SER A 342 0.23 28.23 47.56
N ASP A 343 1.11 28.64 46.63
CA ASP A 343 1.97 29.81 46.80
C ASP A 343 1.13 31.08 46.96
N LEU A 344 0.09 31.26 46.13
CA LEU A 344 -0.82 32.40 46.23
C LEU A 344 -1.59 32.43 47.55
N ALA A 345 -2.12 31.29 48.00
CA ALA A 345 -2.82 31.18 49.28
C ALA A 345 -1.89 31.51 50.46
N TYR A 346 -0.62 31.13 50.37
CA TYR A 346 0.39 31.50 51.36
C TYR A 346 0.61 33.02 51.41
N VAL A 347 0.73 33.69 50.26
CA VAL A 347 0.85 35.17 50.21
C VAL A 347 -0.38 35.86 50.80
N LEU A 348 -1.59 35.43 50.42
CA LEU A 348 -2.85 35.97 50.94
C LEU A 348 -2.96 35.81 52.47
N THR A 349 -2.49 34.68 53.01
CA THR A 349 -2.42 34.45 54.45
C THR A 349 -1.49 35.45 55.13
N LEU A 350 -0.32 35.74 54.54
CA LEU A 350 0.63 36.73 55.06
C LEU A 350 0.09 38.17 54.98
N GLN A 351 -0.82 38.47 54.04
CA GLN A 351 -1.56 39.73 53.96
C GLN A 351 -2.76 39.81 54.92
N GLY A 352 -3.16 38.69 55.53
CA GLY A 352 -4.31 38.60 56.44
C GLY A 352 -5.66 38.38 55.73
N GLU A 353 -5.66 38.01 54.45
CA GLU A 353 -6.84 37.74 53.63
C GLU A 353 -7.26 36.27 53.72
N TYR A 354 -7.60 35.82 54.93
CA TYR A 354 -7.85 34.39 55.20
C TYR A 354 -9.00 33.78 54.38
N GLU A 355 -10.06 34.54 54.13
CA GLU A 355 -11.21 34.05 53.32
C GLU A 355 -10.86 33.84 51.85
N ALA A 356 -9.86 34.54 51.32
CA ALA A 356 -9.39 34.36 49.94
C ALA A 356 -8.31 33.27 49.83
N ALA A 357 -7.64 32.97 50.95
CA ALA A 357 -6.62 31.93 51.06
C ALA A 357 -7.22 30.52 51.26
N GLU A 358 -8.35 30.42 51.98
CA GLU A 358 -9.16 29.19 52.13
C GLU A 358 -9.87 28.82 50.81
#